data_AF-A0A7Z7LHF5-F1
#
_entry.id   AF-A0A7Z7LHF5-F1
#
_cell.length_a   1.000
_cell.length_b   1.000
_cell.length_c   1.000
_cell.angle_alpha   90.00
_cell.angle_beta   90.00
_cell.angle_gamma   90.00
#
_symmetry.space_group_name_H-M   'P 1'
#
loop_
_entity.id
_entity.type
_entity.pdbx_description
1 polymer ?
#
loop_
_entity_poly.entity_id
_entity_poly.type
_entity_poly.pdbx_seq_one_letter_code
_entity_poly.pdbx_strand_id
1 'polypeptide(L)'
;MAKIKSLEELMKIKENAMKGLKMRDSGKKGKIIVAMGTCGIAAGAKDTLRAIVDSLDEKGIEDVAVVQSGCFGLCDVEPTIEVHLEGADPIIYGHVTPAQAKRIIDQHIVEGKVVGDLIVKKGEL
;
A
#
# COMPACT_ATOMS: atom_id res chain seq x y z
N MET A 1 29.76 9.98 5.23
CA MET A 1 28.72 9.09 4.68
C MET A 1 29.41 7.85 4.11
N ALA A 2 28.97 6.65 4.47
CA ALA A 2 29.55 5.42 3.96
C ALA A 2 29.30 5.33 2.44
N LYS A 3 30.38 5.17 1.66
CA LYS A 3 30.32 5.09 0.20
C LYS A 3 30.16 3.62 -0.16
N ILE A 4 29.01 3.26 -0.74
CA ILE A 4 28.73 1.88 -1.19
C ILE A 4 29.63 1.59 -2.39
N LYS A 5 30.42 0.50 -2.33
CA LYS A 5 31.49 0.23 -3.31
C LYS A 5 31.17 -0.89 -4.28
N SER A 6 30.10 -1.65 -4.08
CA SER A 6 29.71 -2.72 -5.00
C SER A 6 28.20 -2.95 -5.05
N LEU A 7 27.74 -3.52 -6.17
CA LEU A 7 26.36 -3.97 -6.37
C LEU A 7 25.93 -4.98 -5.29
N GLU A 8 26.85 -5.85 -4.88
CA GLU A 8 26.62 -6.85 -3.84
C GLU A 8 26.41 -6.21 -2.46
N GLU A 9 27.16 -5.15 -2.15
CA GLU A 9 27.01 -4.40 -0.90
C GLU A 9 25.66 -3.67 -0.88
N LEU A 10 25.25 -3.09 -2.02
CA LEU A 10 23.92 -2.50 -2.18
C LEU A 10 22.80 -3.54 -2.00
N MET A 11 22.95 -4.72 -2.60
CA MET A 11 21.98 -5.82 -2.46
C MET A 11 21.87 -6.31 -1.03
N LYS A 12 23.00 -6.45 -0.31
CA LYS A 12 23.00 -6.82 1.11
C LYS A 12 22.34 -5.77 2.00
N ILE A 13 22.58 -4.48 1.72
CA ILE A 13 21.91 -3.39 2.45
C ILE A 13 20.41 -3.42 2.18
N LYS A 14 19.99 -3.58 0.92
CA LYS A 14 18.56 -3.76 0.56
C LYS A 14 17.96 -4.94 1.29
N GLU A 15 18.62 -6.10 1.26
CA GLU A 15 18.11 -7.32 1.89
C GLU A 15 18.00 -7.20 3.41
N ASN A 16 18.99 -6.59 4.07
CA ASN A 16 18.97 -6.36 5.52
C ASN A 16 17.92 -5.31 5.92
N ALA A 17 17.74 -4.26 5.12
CA ALA A 17 16.65 -3.30 5.32
C ALA A 17 15.28 -3.98 5.14
N MET A 18 15.13 -4.82 4.12
CA MET A 18 13.93 -5.61 3.86
C MET A 18 13.63 -6.60 5.01
N LYS A 19 14.65 -7.28 5.53
CA LYS A 19 14.51 -8.16 6.71
C LYS A 19 14.15 -7.37 7.98
N GLY A 20 14.77 -6.21 8.19
CA GLY A 20 14.45 -5.32 9.31
C GLY A 20 13.03 -4.75 9.24
N LEU A 21 12.50 -4.50 8.03
CA LEU A 21 11.11 -4.13 7.80
C LEU A 21 10.15 -5.30 8.09
N LYS A 22 10.46 -6.52 7.62
CA LYS A 22 9.69 -7.74 7.94
C LYS A 22 9.63 -8.02 9.44
N MET A 23 10.68 -7.68 10.19
CA MET A 23 10.75 -7.87 11.64
C MET A 23 9.98 -6.80 12.43
N ARG A 24 9.73 -5.61 11.86
CA ARG A 24 8.86 -4.56 12.40
C ARG A 24 7.37 -4.82 12.15
N ASP A 25 7.05 -5.72 11.24
CA ASP A 25 5.69 -6.17 10.90
C ASP A 25 5.17 -7.23 11.90
N SER A 26 5.78 -7.33 13.08
CA SER A 26 5.57 -8.40 14.07
C SER A 26 4.13 -8.42 14.59
N GLY A 27 3.25 -9.10 13.82
CA GLY A 27 1.83 -9.36 14.13
C GLY A 27 0.82 -8.93 13.04
N LYS A 28 1.21 -8.17 12.02
CA LYS A 28 0.30 -7.67 10.98
C LYS A 28 0.34 -8.56 9.74
N LYS A 29 -0.82 -8.95 9.22
CA LYS A 29 -1.00 -9.80 8.02
C LYS A 29 -1.00 -9.02 6.70
N GLY A 30 -1.01 -7.69 6.77
CA GLY A 30 -1.04 -6.87 5.57
C GLY A 30 -0.70 -5.40 5.81
N LYS A 31 -0.52 -4.69 4.70
CA LYS A 31 -0.22 -3.26 4.69
C LYS A 31 -0.88 -2.59 3.49
N ILE A 32 -1.51 -1.44 3.73
CA ILE A 32 -2.06 -0.57 2.70
C ILE A 32 -1.23 0.71 2.69
N ILE A 33 -0.63 1.03 1.55
CA ILE A 33 0.15 2.25 1.33
C ILE A 33 -0.68 3.21 0.49
N VAL A 34 -0.93 4.41 0.98
CA VAL A 34 -1.70 5.44 0.26
C VAL A 34 -0.74 6.51 -0.25
N ALA A 35 -0.78 6.79 -1.56
CA ALA A 35 0.05 7.83 -2.16
C ALA A 35 -0.47 9.23 -1.78
N MET A 36 0.29 9.96 -0.96
CA MET A 36 0.00 11.32 -0.46
C MET A 36 0.83 12.39 -1.19
N GLY A 37 1.13 12.20 -2.48
CA GLY A 37 1.73 13.24 -3.31
C GLY A 37 0.80 14.45 -3.50
N THR A 38 1.31 15.58 -4.01
CA THR A 38 0.50 16.79 -4.25
C THR A 38 -0.71 16.51 -5.14
N CYS A 39 -0.51 15.77 -6.24
CA CYS A 39 -1.56 15.38 -7.18
C CYS A 39 -2.56 14.42 -6.49
N GLY A 40 -2.07 13.43 -5.73
CA GLY A 40 -2.92 12.52 -4.95
C GLY A 40 -3.79 13.25 -3.93
N ILE A 41 -3.23 14.20 -3.17
CA ILE A 41 -3.98 15.03 -2.23
C ILE A 41 -5.05 15.84 -2.97
N ALA A 42 -4.71 16.43 -4.12
CA ALA A 42 -5.66 17.18 -4.94
C ALA A 42 -6.77 16.28 -5.54
N ALA A 43 -6.46 15.03 -5.85
CA ALA A 43 -7.39 14.03 -6.37
C ALA A 43 -8.27 13.38 -5.28
N GLY A 44 -8.10 13.73 -4.00
CA GLY A 44 -8.93 13.25 -2.91
C GLY A 44 -8.31 12.12 -2.07
N ALA A 45 -7.00 11.90 -2.13
CA ALA A 45 -6.35 10.80 -1.40
C ALA A 45 -6.49 10.90 0.14
N LYS A 46 -6.75 12.10 0.68
CA LYS A 46 -7.09 12.27 2.11
C LYS A 46 -8.41 11.59 2.47
N ASP A 47 -9.41 11.70 1.61
CA ASP A 47 -10.71 11.07 1.82
C ASP A 47 -10.59 9.55 1.64
N THR A 48 -9.78 9.10 0.68
CA THR A 48 -9.41 7.69 0.50
C THR A 48 -8.76 7.12 1.75
N LEU A 49 -7.74 7.80 2.29
CA LEU A 49 -7.04 7.38 3.50
C LEU A 49 -8.00 7.27 4.69
N ARG A 50 -8.86 8.29 4.89
CA ARG A 50 -9.86 8.27 5.96
C ARG A 50 -10.84 7.12 5.79
N ALA A 51 -11.36 6.91 4.59
CA ALA A 51 -12.27 5.81 4.33
C ALA A 51 -11.64 4.44 4.59
N ILE A 52 -10.35 4.27 4.30
CA ILE A 52 -9.60 3.04 4.63
C ILE A 52 -9.55 2.84 6.14
N VAL A 53 -9.11 3.85 6.90
CA VAL A 53 -9.00 3.77 8.36
C VAL A 53 -10.36 3.49 8.99
N ASP A 54 -11.38 4.29 8.66
CA ASP A 54 -12.74 4.14 9.19
C ASP A 54 -13.29 2.74 8.91
N SER A 55 -13.04 2.18 7.71
CA SER A 55 -13.54 0.84 7.34
C SER A 55 -12.83 -0.30 8.07
N LEU A 56 -11.53 -0.15 8.34
CA LEU A 56 -10.79 -1.13 9.13
C LEU A 56 -11.26 -1.10 10.59
N ASP A 57 -11.46 0.10 11.15
CA ASP A 57 -11.95 0.30 12.51
C ASP A 57 -13.38 -0.23 12.68
N GLU A 58 -14.30 0.07 11.74
CA GLU A 58 -15.68 -0.44 11.73
C GLU A 58 -15.76 -1.97 11.73
N LYS A 59 -14.73 -2.65 11.19
CA LYS A 59 -14.65 -4.11 11.09
C LYS A 59 -13.77 -4.73 12.18
N GLY A 60 -13.12 -3.93 13.03
CA GLY A 60 -12.17 -4.41 14.04
C GLY A 60 -10.92 -5.08 13.46
N ILE A 61 -10.48 -4.64 12.28
CA ILE A 61 -9.30 -5.21 11.60
C ILE A 61 -8.05 -4.50 12.08
N GLU A 62 -7.35 -5.11 13.03
CA GLU A 62 -6.13 -4.55 13.61
C GLU A 62 -4.84 -5.11 12.99
N ASP A 63 -4.93 -6.19 12.20
CA ASP A 63 -3.78 -6.88 11.59
C ASP A 63 -3.38 -6.31 10.22
N VAL A 64 -3.94 -5.16 9.82
CA VAL A 64 -3.50 -4.42 8.62
C VAL A 64 -2.91 -3.06 9.03
N ALA A 65 -1.75 -2.72 8.48
CA ALA A 65 -1.12 -1.41 8.69
C ALA A 65 -1.53 -0.43 7.60
N VAL A 66 -1.87 0.81 7.94
CA VAL A 66 -2.10 1.87 6.96
C VAL A 66 -0.93 2.84 6.99
N VAL A 67 -0.26 3.03 5.86
CA VAL A 67 0.95 3.86 5.74
C VAL A 67 0.75 4.91 4.66
N GLN A 68 1.17 6.13 4.98
CA GLN A 68 1.22 7.22 4.01
C GLN A 68 2.57 7.21 3.31
N SER A 69 2.57 7.38 2.00
CA SER A 69 3.79 7.51 1.18
C SER A 69 3.73 8.77 0.32
N GLY A 70 4.83 9.10 -0.35
CA GLY A 70 4.86 10.16 -1.35
C GLY A 70 4.10 9.78 -2.63
N CYS A 71 4.47 10.40 -3.74
CA CYS A 71 3.90 10.09 -5.05
C CYS A 71 4.42 8.74 -5.59
N PHE A 72 3.56 8.00 -6.28
CA PHE A 72 3.91 6.76 -6.98
C PHE A 72 4.30 6.99 -8.45
N GLY A 73 4.26 8.24 -8.93
CA GLY A 73 4.49 8.59 -10.33
C GLY A 73 3.32 8.24 -11.25
N LEU A 74 2.12 8.02 -10.68
CA LEU A 74 0.92 7.56 -11.37
C LEU A 74 -0.19 8.62 -11.35
N CYS A 75 0.15 9.87 -11.70
CA CYS A 75 -0.73 11.02 -11.54
C CYS A 75 -2.08 10.88 -12.27
N ASP A 76 -2.12 10.21 -13.43
CA ASP A 76 -3.34 10.07 -14.24
C ASP A 76 -4.42 9.18 -13.59
N VAL A 77 -4.02 8.35 -12.61
CA VAL A 77 -4.88 7.35 -11.97
C VAL A 77 -4.96 7.55 -10.45
N GLU A 78 -4.63 8.74 -9.97
CA GLU A 78 -4.80 9.07 -8.55
C GLU A 78 -6.29 9.22 -8.17
N PRO A 79 -6.67 9.01 -6.90
CA PRO A 79 -5.84 8.50 -5.80
C PRO A 79 -5.39 7.05 -6.01
N THR A 80 -4.14 6.76 -5.63
CA THR A 80 -3.53 5.45 -5.82
C THR A 80 -3.16 4.83 -4.48
N ILE A 81 -3.43 3.53 -4.33
CA ILE A 81 -3.01 2.76 -3.15
C ILE A 81 -2.28 1.48 -3.58
N GLU A 82 -1.38 1.01 -2.75
CA GLU A 82 -0.71 -0.29 -2.87
C GLU A 82 -1.11 -1.16 -1.69
N VAL A 83 -1.61 -2.36 -1.98
CA VAL A 83 -2.05 -3.34 -0.98
C VAL A 83 -1.10 -4.52 -0.98
N HIS A 84 -0.49 -4.76 0.17
CA HIS A 84 0.33 -5.93 0.46
C HIS A 84 -0.44 -6.84 1.42
N LEU A 85 -0.58 -8.11 1.07
CA LEU A 85 -1.11 -9.14 1.94
C LEU A 85 -0.09 -10.28 2.02
N GLU A 86 0.02 -10.92 3.19
CA GLU A 86 0.92 -12.05 3.37
C GLU A 86 0.62 -13.17 2.36
N GLY A 87 1.65 -13.65 1.66
CA GLY A 87 1.51 -14.72 0.67
C GLY A 87 0.92 -14.31 -0.68
N ALA A 88 0.66 -13.02 -0.91
CA ALA A 88 0.19 -12.48 -2.19
C ALA A 88 1.14 -11.41 -2.74
N ASP A 89 1.21 -11.30 -4.07
CA ASP A 89 1.92 -10.19 -4.71
C ASP A 89 1.22 -8.86 -4.41
N PRO A 90 1.97 -7.75 -4.25
CA PRO A 90 1.37 -6.44 -4.06
C PRO A 90 0.48 -6.04 -5.23
N ILE A 91 -0.64 -5.39 -4.94
CA ILE A 91 -1.58 -4.90 -5.94
C ILE A 91 -1.72 -3.39 -5.81
N ILE A 92 -1.54 -2.69 -6.94
CA ILE A 92 -1.71 -1.24 -7.01
C ILE A 92 -3.06 -0.94 -7.64
N TYR A 93 -3.89 -0.22 -6.90
CA TYR A 93 -5.20 0.25 -7.32
C TYR A 93 -5.18 1.74 -7.61
N GLY A 94 -5.84 2.16 -8.68
CA GLY A 94 -6.02 3.56 -9.07
C GLY A 94 -7.48 4.01 -9.00
N HIS A 95 -7.69 5.31 -9.17
CA HIS A 95 -9.00 5.98 -9.09
C HIS A 95 -9.75 5.63 -7.80
N VAL A 96 -9.01 5.50 -6.70
CA VAL A 96 -9.57 4.94 -5.46
C VAL A 96 -10.33 6.03 -4.72
N THR A 97 -11.63 6.14 -4.98
CA THR A 97 -12.56 6.97 -4.22
C THR A 97 -12.86 6.36 -2.85
N PRO A 98 -13.48 7.10 -1.90
CA PRO A 98 -13.93 6.52 -0.63
C PRO A 98 -14.80 5.27 -0.77
N ALA A 99 -15.66 5.22 -1.80
CA ALA A 99 -16.49 4.05 -2.07
C ALA A 99 -15.66 2.86 -2.58
N GLN A 100 -14.69 3.11 -3.45
CA GLN A 100 -13.79 2.07 -3.94
C GLN A 100 -12.84 1.58 -2.84
N ALA A 101 -12.39 2.46 -1.95
CA ALA A 101 -11.62 2.10 -0.76
C ALA A 101 -12.38 1.07 0.09
N LYS A 102 -13.65 1.35 0.44
CA LYS A 102 -14.53 0.42 1.16
C LYS A 102 -14.62 -0.93 0.45
N ARG A 103 -14.85 -0.92 -0.87
CA ARG A 103 -14.91 -2.13 -1.69
C ARG A 103 -13.60 -2.92 -1.67
N ILE A 104 -12.44 -2.26 -1.69
CA ILE A 104 -11.12 -2.91 -1.59
C ILE A 104 -10.95 -3.55 -0.21
N ILE A 105 -11.39 -2.89 0.87
CA ILE A 105 -11.37 -3.51 2.21
C ILE A 105 -12.26 -4.75 2.23
N ASP A 106 -13.50 -4.64 1.77
CA ASP A 106 -14.46 -5.76 1.76
C ASP A 106 -13.96 -6.94 0.92
N GLN A 107 -13.58 -6.70 -0.33
CA GLN A 107 -13.25 -7.79 -1.25
C GLN A 107 -11.82 -8.26 -1.07
N HIS A 108 -10.84 -7.35 -1.06
CA HIS A 108 -9.45 -7.74 -1.10
C HIS A 108 -8.91 -8.08 0.28
N ILE A 109 -9.19 -7.24 1.29
CA ILE A 109 -8.66 -7.46 2.65
C ILE A 109 -9.44 -8.54 3.38
N VAL A 110 -10.77 -8.51 3.35
CA VAL A 110 -11.60 -9.47 4.10
C VAL A 110 -11.81 -10.78 3.33
N GLU A 111 -12.17 -10.73 2.05
CA GLU A 111 -12.45 -11.95 1.26
C GLU A 111 -11.24 -12.53 0.51
N GLY A 112 -10.11 -11.80 0.45
CA GLY A 112 -8.94 -12.22 -0.34
C GLY A 112 -9.15 -12.13 -1.86
N LYS A 113 -10.19 -11.44 -2.33
CA LYS A 113 -10.54 -11.28 -3.75
C LYS A 113 -10.11 -9.92 -4.28
N VAL A 114 -9.23 -9.94 -5.27
CA VAL A 114 -8.72 -8.73 -5.93
C VAL A 114 -9.83 -8.00 -6.69
N VAL A 115 -9.88 -6.67 -6.56
CA VAL A 115 -10.85 -5.81 -7.26
C VAL A 115 -10.35 -5.52 -8.68
N GLY A 116 -10.63 -6.43 -9.60
CA GLY A 116 -10.00 -6.49 -10.94
C GLY A 116 -10.09 -5.21 -11.79
N ASP A 117 -11.19 -4.48 -11.71
CA ASP A 117 -11.47 -3.27 -12.51
C ASP A 117 -10.67 -2.03 -12.05
N LEU A 118 -10.10 -2.05 -10.85
CA LEU A 118 -9.32 -0.95 -10.30
C LEU A 118 -7.81 -1.17 -10.41
N ILE A 119 -7.37 -2.32 -10.90
CA ILE A 119 -5.94 -2.66 -10.95
C ILE A 119 -5.23 -1.78 -11.97
N VAL A 120 -4.20 -1.08 -11.51
CA VAL A 120 -3.24 -0.37 -12.36
C VAL A 120 -2.02 -1.23 -12.65
N LYS A 121 -1.50 -1.92 -11.62
CA LYS A 121 -0.29 -2.75 -11.73
C LYS A 121 -0.33 -3.89 -10.69
N LYS A 122 0.23 -5.04 -11.06
CA LYS A 122 0.53 -6.16 -10.15
C LYS A 122 2.04 -6.23 -9.90
N GLY A 123 2.44 -6.46 -8.66
CA GLY A 123 3.83 -6.44 -8.20
C GLY A 123 4.22 -5.11 -7.55
N GLU A 124 5.44 -5.08 -6.98
CA GLU A 124 6.00 -3.90 -6.32
C GLU A 124 6.20 -2.73 -7.30
N LEU A 125 6.10 -1.48 -6.80
CA LEU A 125 6.49 -0.29 -7.56
C LEU A 125 7.97 -0.31 -7.96
#